data_AF-A0A962ZM92-F1
#
_entry.id   AF-A0A962ZM92-F1
#
_cell.length_a   1.000
_cell.length_b   1.000
_cell.length_c   1.000
_cell.angle_alpha   90.00
_cell.angle_beta   90.00
_cell.angle_gamma   90.00
#
_symmetry.space_group_name_H-M   'P 1'
#
loop_
_entity.id
_entity.type
_entity.pdbx_description
1 polymer ?
#
loop_
_entity_poly.entity_id
_entity_poly.type
_entity_poly.pdbx_seq_one_letter_code
_entity_poly.pdbx_strand_id
1 'polypeptide(L)'
;MGRNSPVNISGMPAWVVRSGLILALILGAYLTFEFGRIQAGYNVADAFAERQELARQISELEAAVVAQKEQVALLETHRDIDRAAYKDVEASLGEFQRKIQEQRDAIEFYRGIISPEDGGRGLRVQDLKLVKANDEGLYNLRLVLVQVKQHDQDVKG
;
A
#
# COMPACT_ATOMS: atom_id res chain seq x y z
N MET A 1 100.82 25.96 -61.77
CA MET A 1 100.97 26.53 -60.41
C MET A 1 99.79 27.47 -60.17
N GLY A 2 98.81 27.25 -59.30
CA GLY A 2 98.82 26.56 -58.02
C GLY A 2 98.84 27.59 -56.89
N ARG A 3 97.67 28.03 -56.42
CA ARG A 3 97.46 28.58 -55.06
C ARG A 3 95.98 28.51 -54.69
N ASN A 4 95.61 27.37 -54.13
CA ASN A 4 94.32 27.15 -53.48
C ASN A 4 94.34 27.92 -52.16
N SER A 5 93.42 28.87 -51.99
CA SER A 5 93.18 29.51 -50.69
C SER A 5 92.39 28.54 -49.81
N PRO A 6 92.82 28.23 -48.57
CA PRO A 6 92.05 27.38 -47.68
C PRO A 6 90.84 28.17 -47.15
N VAL A 7 89.64 27.63 -47.36
CA VAL A 7 88.43 28.08 -46.68
C VAL A 7 88.64 27.78 -45.19
N ASN A 8 88.97 28.81 -44.41
CA ASN A 8 89.09 28.70 -42.96
C ASN A 8 87.67 28.64 -42.38
N ILE A 9 87.16 27.43 -42.21
CA ILE A 9 85.94 27.16 -41.43
C ILE A 9 86.35 27.29 -39.97
N SER A 10 86.42 28.52 -39.47
CA SER A 10 86.75 28.79 -38.08
C SER A 10 85.66 28.17 -37.20
N GLY A 11 86.05 27.20 -36.36
CA GLY A 11 85.20 26.70 -35.30
C GLY A 11 84.68 27.86 -34.45
N MET A 12 83.37 27.84 -34.17
CA MET A 12 82.73 28.87 -33.36
C MET A 12 83.53 29.10 -32.08
N PRO A 13 83.77 30.36 -31.67
CA PRO A 13 84.56 30.63 -30.48
C PRO A 13 83.83 30.04 -29.26
N ALA A 14 84.57 29.40 -28.36
CA ALA A 14 84.01 28.57 -27.28
C ALA A 14 83.00 29.29 -26.39
N TRP A 15 83.07 30.63 -26.29
CA TRP A 15 82.10 31.44 -25.55
C TRP A 15 80.71 31.47 -26.22
N VAL A 16 80.62 31.43 -27.55
CA VAL A 16 79.35 31.38 -28.30
C VAL A 16 78.67 30.03 -28.12
N VAL A 17 79.45 28.95 -28.15
CA VAL A 17 78.93 27.59 -27.90
C VAL A 17 78.41 27.48 -26.47
N ARG A 18 79.16 28.00 -25.48
CA ARG A 18 78.73 28.02 -24.06
C ARG A 18 77.48 28.88 -23.84
N SER A 19 77.40 30.07 -24.44
CA SER A 19 76.20 30.91 -24.33
C SER A 19 74.99 30.27 -24.98
N GLY A 20 75.16 29.61 -26.13
CA GLY A 20 74.09 28.85 -26.79
C GLY A 20 73.58 27.69 -25.93
N LEU A 21 74.48 26.97 -25.27
CA LEU A 21 74.14 25.88 -24.36
C LEU A 21 73.36 26.38 -23.12
N ILE A 22 73.77 27.50 -22.54
CA ILE A 22 73.06 28.13 -21.42
C ILE A 22 71.67 28.58 -21.86
N LEU A 23 71.56 29.21 -23.03
CA LEU A 23 70.28 29.66 -23.57
C LEU A 23 69.34 28.46 -23.82
N ALA A 24 69.87 27.38 -24.40
CA ALA A 24 69.10 26.15 -24.63
C ALA A 24 68.63 25.51 -23.32
N LEU A 25 69.45 25.51 -22.27
CA LEU A 25 69.06 25.04 -20.94
C LEU A 25 67.93 25.89 -20.34
N ILE A 26 68.03 27.22 -20.44
CA ILE A 26 66.99 28.13 -19.93
C ILE A 26 65.68 27.94 -20.71
N LEU A 27 65.73 27.86 -22.04
CA LEU A 27 64.55 27.58 -22.85
C LEU A 27 63.96 26.21 -22.53
N GLY A 28 64.79 25.19 -22.37
CA GLY A 28 64.36 23.85 -22.00
C GLY A 28 63.64 23.83 -20.64
N ALA A 29 64.23 24.49 -19.63
CA ALA A 29 63.63 24.62 -18.31
C ALA A 29 62.32 25.43 -18.32
N TYR A 30 62.23 26.47 -19.14
CA TYR A 30 61.02 27.28 -19.29
C TYR A 30 59.89 26.46 -19.95
N LEU A 31 60.20 25.73 -21.03
CA LEU A 31 59.22 24.88 -21.71
C LEU A 31 58.71 23.75 -20.80
N THR A 32 59.59 23.09 -20.04
CA THR A 32 59.15 22.03 -19.11
C THR A 32 58.31 22.59 -17.96
N PHE A 33 58.64 23.78 -17.47
CA PHE A 33 57.84 24.47 -16.45
C PHE A 33 56.44 24.83 -16.95
N GLU A 34 56.33 25.43 -18.14
CA GLU A 34 55.04 25.82 -18.71
C GLU A 34 54.16 24.60 -19.02
N PHE A 35 54.78 23.54 -19.55
CA PHE A 35 54.08 22.28 -19.83
C PHE A 35 53.59 21.60 -18.53
N GLY A 36 54.43 21.59 -17.49
CA GLY A 36 54.06 21.07 -16.17
C GLY A 36 52.92 21.85 -15.52
N ARG A 37 52.92 23.18 -15.68
CA ARG A 37 51.86 24.05 -15.15
C ARG A 37 50.51 23.78 -15.83
N ILE A 38 50.48 23.62 -17.15
CA ILE A 38 49.25 23.31 -17.90
C ILE A 38 48.70 21.93 -17.48
N GLN A 39 49.57 20.92 -17.40
CA GLN A 39 49.15 19.57 -17.03
C GLN A 39 48.70 19.46 -15.56
N ALA A 40 49.38 20.16 -14.64
CA ALA A 40 48.96 20.23 -13.25
C ALA A 40 47.61 20.94 -13.08
N GLY A 41 47.37 22.01 -13.83
CA GLY A 41 46.09 22.73 -13.82
C GLY A 41 44.92 21.86 -14.29
N TYR A 42 45.12 21.07 -15.34
CA TYR A 42 44.11 20.17 -15.89
C TYR A 42 43.71 19.08 -14.89
N ASN A 43 44.69 18.42 -14.25
CA ASN A 43 44.45 17.37 -13.25
C ASN A 43 43.67 17.89 -12.02
N VAL A 44 43.94 19.13 -11.58
CA VAL A 44 43.23 19.73 -10.44
C VAL A 44 41.79 20.09 -10.82
N ALA A 45 41.57 20.61 -12.03
CA ALA A 45 40.24 20.94 -12.53
C ALA A 45 39.36 19.69 -12.69
N ASP A 46 39.91 18.62 -13.28
CA ASP A 46 39.21 17.36 -13.47
C ASP A 46 38.87 16.70 -12.12
N ALA A 47 39.81 16.67 -11.18
CA ALA A 47 39.55 16.13 -9.84
C ALA A 47 38.50 16.94 -9.06
N PHE A 48 38.42 18.26 -9.30
CA PHE A 48 37.39 19.10 -8.70
C PHE A 48 36.01 18.82 -9.33
N ALA A 49 35.94 18.68 -10.66
CA ALA A 49 34.72 18.34 -11.38
C ALA A 49 34.17 16.97 -10.96
N GLU A 50 35.04 15.96 -10.85
CA GLU A 50 34.66 14.62 -10.37
C GLU A 50 34.13 14.66 -8.94
N ARG A 51 34.79 15.39 -8.04
CA ARG A 51 34.31 15.59 -6.66
C ARG A 51 32.95 16.29 -6.62
N GLN A 52 32.74 17.29 -7.46
CA GLN A 52 31.48 18.02 -7.51
C GLN A 52 30.33 17.13 -8.01
N GLU A 53 30.59 16.30 -9.02
CA GLU A 53 29.61 15.35 -9.52
C GLU A 53 29.27 14.27 -8.50
N LEU A 54 30.27 13.71 -7.82
CA LEU A 54 30.05 12.75 -6.72
C LEU A 54 29.26 13.39 -5.56
N ALA A 55 29.57 14.62 -5.19
CA ALA A 55 28.83 15.34 -4.15
C ALA A 55 27.37 15.58 -4.55
N ARG A 56 27.12 15.91 -5.82
CA ARG A 56 25.76 16.05 -6.37
C ARG A 56 25.00 14.72 -6.27
N GLN A 57 25.60 13.63 -6.71
CA GLN A 57 24.99 12.30 -6.64
C GLN A 57 24.66 11.90 -5.20
N ILE A 58 25.57 12.15 -4.25
CA ILE A 58 25.31 11.90 -2.83
C ILE A 58 24.09 12.70 -2.35
N SER A 59 24.03 13.99 -2.68
CA SER A 59 22.89 14.84 -2.26
C SER A 59 21.56 14.38 -2.86
N GLU A 60 21.55 13.91 -4.10
CA GLU A 60 20.36 13.37 -4.77
C GLU A 60 19.91 12.05 -4.13
N LEU A 61 20.86 11.17 -3.81
CA LEU A 61 20.57 9.91 -3.11
C LEU A 61 20.06 10.15 -1.69
N GLU A 62 20.64 11.10 -0.96
CA GLU A 62 20.17 11.47 0.38
C GLU A 62 18.74 12.00 0.36
N ALA A 63 18.42 12.87 -0.62
CA ALA A 63 17.05 13.37 -0.81
C ALA A 63 16.07 12.24 -1.12
N ALA A 64 16.45 11.29 -1.98
CA ALA A 64 15.64 10.11 -2.27
C ALA A 64 15.44 9.22 -1.03
N VAL A 65 16.47 9.02 -0.21
CA VAL A 65 16.34 8.24 1.04
C VAL A 65 15.35 8.90 2.00
N VAL A 66 15.37 10.22 2.14
CA VAL A 66 14.42 10.96 3.00
C VAL A 66 12.99 10.78 2.48
N ALA A 67 12.75 11.01 1.19
CA ALA A 67 11.42 10.86 0.58
C ALA A 67 10.86 9.44 0.73
N GLN A 68 11.71 8.42 0.60
CA GLN A 68 11.30 7.02 0.73
C GLN A 68 10.99 6.67 2.19
N LYS A 69 11.75 7.20 3.15
CA LYS A 69 11.45 7.03 4.57
C LYS A 69 10.11 7.66 4.96
N GLU A 70 9.79 8.84 4.43
CA GLU A 70 8.48 9.46 4.64
C GLU A 70 7.34 8.60 4.09
N GLN A 71 7.50 8.03 2.90
CA GLN A 71 6.51 7.11 2.32
C GLN A 71 6.32 5.86 3.18
N VAL A 72 7.40 5.27 3.68
CA VAL A 72 7.34 4.11 4.58
C VAL A 72 6.62 4.48 5.88
N ALA A 73 6.95 5.62 6.50
CA ALA A 73 6.29 6.07 7.72
C ALA A 73 4.79 6.28 7.52
N LEU A 74 4.39 6.85 6.38
CA LEU A 74 2.99 7.01 5.98
C LEU A 74 2.29 5.65 5.78
N LEU A 75 2.94 4.70 5.09
CA LEU A 75 2.41 3.35 4.90
C LEU A 75 2.26 2.58 6.23
N GLU A 76 3.22 2.72 7.15
CA GLU A 76 3.13 2.10 8.47
C GLU A 76 1.96 2.65 9.28
N THR A 77 1.72 3.97 9.22
CA THR A 77 0.55 4.58 9.87
C THR A 77 -0.76 4.11 9.24
N HIS A 78 -0.83 3.96 7.91
CA HIS A 78 -2.01 3.39 7.25
C HIS A 78 -2.29 1.95 7.70
N ARG A 79 -1.27 1.12 7.88
CA ARG A 79 -1.46 -0.28 8.31
C ARG A 79 -2.09 -0.39 9.70
N ASP A 80 -1.73 0.50 10.61
CA ASP A 80 -2.29 0.51 11.97
C ASP A 80 -3.73 1.05 11.98
N ILE A 81 -4.03 2.07 11.15
CA ILE A 81 -5.39 2.58 10.94
C ILE A 81 -6.28 1.51 10.33
N ASP A 82 -5.83 0.82 9.28
CA ASP A 82 -6.59 -0.23 8.62
C ASP A 82 -6.92 -1.37 9.59
N ARG A 83 -5.96 -1.77 10.44
CA ARG A 83 -6.20 -2.80 11.46
C ARG A 83 -7.27 -2.36 12.46
N ALA A 84 -7.27 -1.10 12.89
CA ALA A 84 -8.30 -0.58 13.78
C ALA A 84 -9.67 -0.54 13.09
N ALA A 85 -9.73 -0.05 11.85
CA ALA A 85 -10.94 -0.02 11.04
C ALA A 85 -11.52 -1.43 10.81
N TYR A 86 -10.69 -2.44 10.56
CA TYR A 86 -11.13 -3.82 10.44
C TYR A 86 -11.77 -4.34 11.73
N LYS A 87 -11.19 -4.04 12.90
CA LYS A 87 -11.76 -4.41 14.20
C LYS A 87 -13.12 -3.75 14.43
N ASP A 88 -13.27 -2.48 14.07
CA ASP A 88 -14.53 -1.76 14.22
C ASP A 88 -15.62 -2.33 13.30
N VAL A 89 -15.26 -2.71 12.08
CA VAL A 89 -16.19 -3.38 11.14
C VAL A 89 -16.59 -4.76 11.67
N GLU A 90 -15.64 -5.55 12.18
CA GLU A 90 -15.92 -6.86 12.76
C GLU A 90 -16.84 -6.76 14.00
N ALA A 91 -16.58 -5.79 14.88
CA ALA A 91 -17.42 -5.52 16.05
C ALA A 91 -18.84 -5.11 15.65
N SER A 92 -18.96 -4.22 14.64
CA SER A 92 -20.25 -3.77 14.11
C SER A 92 -21.05 -4.93 13.49
N LEU A 93 -20.39 -5.80 12.73
CA LEU A 93 -21.01 -7.00 12.17
C LEU A 93 -21.53 -7.93 13.27
N GLY A 94 -20.73 -8.15 14.34
CA GLY A 94 -21.17 -8.94 15.49
C GLY A 94 -22.36 -8.32 16.22
N GLU A 95 -22.39 -6.99 16.37
CA GLU A 95 -23.55 -6.27 16.93
C GLU A 95 -24.80 -6.42 16.06
N PHE A 96 -24.68 -6.24 14.74
CA PHE A 96 -25.80 -6.42 13.83
C PHE A 96 -26.31 -7.86 13.82
N GLN A 97 -25.43 -8.86 13.87
CA GLN A 97 -25.84 -10.26 13.99
C GLN A 97 -26.62 -10.50 15.27
N ARG A 98 -26.18 -9.97 16.42
CA ARG A 98 -26.93 -10.05 17.68
C ARG A 98 -28.31 -9.40 17.58
N LYS A 99 -28.40 -8.19 17.04
CA LYS A 99 -29.68 -7.50 16.82
C LYS A 99 -30.62 -8.30 15.92
N ILE A 100 -30.10 -8.92 14.86
CA ILE A 100 -30.89 -9.79 13.99
C ILE A 100 -31.44 -10.99 14.76
N GLN A 101 -30.64 -11.63 15.62
CA GLN A 101 -31.11 -12.75 16.44
C GLN A 101 -32.15 -12.29 17.46
N GLU A 102 -31.89 -11.21 18.20
CA GLU A 102 -32.87 -10.63 19.15
C GLU A 102 -34.21 -10.30 18.47
N GLN A 103 -34.16 -9.73 17.25
CA GLN A 103 -35.37 -9.45 16.47
C GLN A 103 -36.09 -10.71 16.00
N ARG A 104 -35.34 -11.76 15.61
CA ARG A 104 -35.91 -13.06 15.22
C ARG A 104 -36.58 -13.73 16.41
N ASP A 105 -35.91 -13.78 17.55
CA ASP A 105 -36.42 -14.34 18.80
C ASP A 105 -37.67 -13.58 19.25
N ALA A 106 -37.68 -12.24 19.14
CA ALA A 106 -38.86 -11.44 19.42
C ALA A 106 -40.03 -11.77 18.48
N ILE A 107 -39.79 -11.93 17.18
CA ILE A 107 -40.83 -12.33 16.21
C ILE A 107 -41.37 -13.72 16.54
N GLU A 108 -40.51 -14.68 16.88
CA GLU A 108 -40.91 -16.04 17.27
C GLU A 108 -41.72 -16.04 18.56
N PHE A 109 -41.28 -15.28 19.56
CA PHE A 109 -42.02 -15.06 20.81
C PHE A 109 -43.41 -14.45 20.56
N TYR A 110 -43.49 -13.39 19.73
CA TYR A 110 -44.79 -12.79 19.37
C TYR A 110 -45.68 -13.78 18.62
N ARG A 111 -45.13 -14.58 17.70
CA ARG A 111 -45.86 -15.65 17.03
C ARG A 111 -46.39 -16.68 18.02
N GLY A 112 -45.58 -17.11 18.99
CA GLY A 112 -45.99 -18.06 20.04
C GLY A 112 -47.13 -17.56 20.92
N ILE A 113 -47.18 -16.26 21.23
CA ILE A 113 -48.25 -15.66 22.05
C ILE A 113 -49.53 -15.40 21.23
N ILE A 114 -49.39 -14.87 20.01
CA ILE A 114 -50.53 -14.37 19.21
C ILE A 114 -51.10 -15.46 18.29
N SER A 115 -50.33 -16.48 17.95
CA SER A 115 -50.76 -17.59 17.11
C SER A 115 -50.14 -18.89 17.62
N PRO A 116 -50.70 -19.49 18.69
CA PRO A 116 -50.60 -20.93 18.80
C PRO A 116 -51.32 -21.43 17.56
N GLU A 117 -50.56 -22.03 16.64
CA GLU A 117 -51.09 -22.76 15.49
C GLU A 117 -52.39 -23.50 15.89
N ASP A 118 -53.51 -22.93 15.44
CA ASP A 118 -54.89 -23.37 15.64
C ASP A 118 -55.39 -23.58 17.11
N GLY A 119 -54.83 -22.85 18.08
CA GLY A 119 -55.12 -23.02 19.52
C GLY A 119 -56.18 -22.09 20.13
N GLY A 120 -57.05 -21.47 19.34
CA GLY A 120 -58.14 -20.64 19.86
C GLY A 120 -59.17 -21.51 20.60
N ARG A 121 -59.29 -21.35 21.92
CA ARG A 121 -60.38 -21.93 22.74
C ARG A 121 -61.73 -21.73 22.03
N GLY A 122 -62.30 -22.80 21.50
CA GLY A 122 -63.56 -22.72 20.77
C GLY A 122 -64.01 -24.07 20.23
N LEU A 123 -65.32 -24.31 20.30
CA LEU A 123 -65.98 -25.52 19.83
C LEU A 123 -65.82 -25.63 18.29
N ARG A 124 -65.07 -26.63 17.80
CA ARG A 124 -64.84 -26.81 16.36
C ARG A 124 -65.98 -27.66 15.76
N VAL A 125 -66.75 -27.09 14.84
CA VAL A 125 -67.74 -27.84 14.05
C VAL A 125 -67.00 -28.52 12.91
N GLN A 126 -66.87 -29.85 12.98
CA GLN A 126 -66.08 -30.59 11.99
C GLN A 126 -66.86 -30.88 10.71
N ASP A 127 -68.17 -31.07 10.81
CA ASP A 127 -69.06 -31.30 9.67
C ASP A 127 -70.49 -30.93 10.06
N LEU A 128 -71.17 -30.13 9.24
CA LEU A 128 -72.57 -29.77 9.39
C LEU A 128 -73.30 -30.26 8.13
N LYS A 129 -73.98 -31.41 8.23
CA LYS A 129 -74.76 -31.95 7.13
C LYS A 129 -76.24 -31.80 7.44
N LEU A 130 -76.93 -31.06 6.59
CA LEU A 130 -78.38 -30.90 6.60
C LEU A 130 -78.94 -31.79 5.48
N VAL A 131 -79.65 -32.84 5.84
CA VAL A 131 -80.26 -33.77 4.86
C VAL A 131 -81.77 -33.64 4.95
N LYS A 132 -82.41 -33.34 3.82
CA LYS A 132 -83.87 -33.24 3.70
C LYS A 132 -84.48 -34.62 3.96
N ALA A 133 -85.36 -34.74 4.95
CA ALA A 133 -86.05 -35.99 5.22
C ALA A 133 -87.19 -36.19 4.20
N ASN A 134 -87.63 -37.44 4.02
CA ASN A 134 -88.56 -37.85 2.95
C ASN A 134 -89.99 -37.29 3.07
N ASP A 135 -90.32 -36.57 4.14
CA ASP A 135 -91.61 -35.89 4.33
C ASP A 135 -91.47 -34.37 4.21
N GLU A 136 -92.47 -33.73 3.57
CA GLU A 136 -92.48 -32.29 3.33
C GLU A 136 -92.40 -31.51 4.66
N GLY A 137 -91.26 -30.85 4.86
CA GLY A 137 -91.05 -29.90 5.97
C GLY A 137 -90.09 -30.37 7.07
N LEU A 138 -89.56 -31.60 7.04
CA LEU A 138 -88.66 -32.11 8.08
C LEU A 138 -87.20 -32.16 7.62
N TYR A 139 -86.29 -31.59 8.42
CA TYR A 139 -84.84 -31.60 8.17
C TYR A 139 -84.12 -32.35 9.29
N ASN A 140 -83.24 -33.29 8.91
CA ASN A 140 -82.37 -33.97 9.85
C ASN A 140 -81.04 -33.22 9.94
N LEU A 141 -80.74 -32.68 11.11
CA LEU A 141 -79.48 -32.02 11.42
C LEU A 141 -78.57 -33.00 12.14
N ARG A 142 -77.40 -33.30 11.56
CA ARG A 142 -76.33 -34.02 12.27
C ARG A 142 -75.18 -33.05 12.51
N LEU A 143 -74.93 -32.78 13.79
CA LEU A 143 -73.82 -31.95 14.26
C LEU A 143 -72.86 -32.83 15.05
N VAL A 144 -71.60 -32.93 14.62
CA VAL A 144 -70.54 -33.62 15.36
C VAL A 144 -69.58 -32.56 15.90
N LEU A 145 -69.45 -32.51 17.23
CA LEU A 145 -68.64 -31.55 17.96
C LEU A 145 -67.54 -32.32 18.70
N VAL A 146 -66.29 -31.85 18.59
CA VAL A 146 -65.17 -32.40 19.35
C VAL A 146 -64.56 -31.28 20.18
N GLN A 147 -64.54 -31.46 21.49
CA GLN A 147 -63.94 -30.53 22.43
C GLN A 147 -62.61 -31.11 22.93
N VAL A 148 -61.51 -30.44 22.59
CA VAL A 148 -60.18 -30.80 23.09
C VAL A 148 -59.94 -30.02 24.38
N LYS A 149 -59.87 -30.70 25.52
CA LYS A 149 -59.37 -30.14 26.78
C LYS A 149 -57.94 -30.65 26.99
N GLN A 150 -56.98 -29.76 27.11
CA GLN A 150 -55.66 -30.09 27.65
C GLN A 150 -55.49 -29.48 29.05
N HIS A 151 -54.81 -30.25 29.90
CA HIS A 151 -54.50 -29.94 31.29
C HIS A 151 -53.17 -29.18 31.31
N ASP A 152 -53.20 -27.94 31.77
CA ASP A 152 -52.02 -27.12 31.97
C ASP A 152 -51.34 -27.58 33.27
N GLN A 153 -50.15 -28.18 33.17
CA GLN A 153 -49.31 -28.40 34.36
C GLN A 153 -48.31 -27.26 34.45
N ASP A 154 -48.57 -26.42 35.45
CA ASP A 154 -47.76 -25.32 35.93
C ASP A 154 -46.46 -25.89 36.55
N VAL A 155 -45.31 -25.68 35.89
CA VAL A 155 -44.00 -26.04 36.46
C VAL A 155 -43.41 -24.78 37.08
N LYS A 156 -43.47 -24.71 38.42
CA LYS A 156 -42.69 -23.74 39.20
C LYS A 156 -41.24 -24.22 39.30
N GLY A 157 -40.32 -23.40 38.85
CA GLY A 157 -38.88 -23.45 39.11
C GLY A 157 -38.38 -22.04 39.37
#